data_AF-A0AA37HBV3-F1
#
_entry.id   AF-A0AA37HBV3-F1
#
_cell.length_a   1.000
_cell.length_b   1.000
_cell.length_c   1.000
_cell.angle_alpha   90.00
_cell.angle_beta   90.00
_cell.angle_gamma   90.00
#
_symmetry.space_group_name_H-M   'P 1'
#
loop_
_entity.id
_entity.type
_entity.pdbx_description
1 polymer ?
#
loop_
_entity_poly.entity_id
_entity_poly.type
_entity_poly.pdbx_seq_one_letter_code
_entity_poly.pdbx_strand_id
1 'polypeptide(L)'
;MPSTPRAAIIPVTPFQQNCTLLWCEATKRAAVIDPGGDLDRIRAAIAKAGVTVEKILLTHGHIDHAGGAADLRDALTVPVEGPHIADKPLLDSLPETGAAYGIDGAKVITPDRWLAEGDTVTVGDLTFDVLHCPGHSPGSVVLVSRDARYAQVGDVLFRGSVGRTDLPGGDHAALISSIKTKLLPLGDDVAFIPGHGPTSTIGQERLSNPFLQ
;
A
#
# COMPACT_ATOMS: atom_id res chain seq x y z
N MET A 1 1.82 23.81 12.61
CA MET A 1 2.70 22.63 12.65
C MET A 1 2.14 21.61 11.66
N PRO A 2 2.98 20.86 10.92
CA PRO A 2 2.47 19.80 10.05
C PRO A 2 1.63 18.81 10.88
N SER A 3 0.53 18.35 10.31
CA SER A 3 -0.34 17.34 10.90
C SER A 3 0.43 16.03 11.05
N THR A 4 0.30 15.37 12.22
CA THR A 4 1.04 14.13 12.48
C THR A 4 0.25 12.93 11.97
N PRO A 5 0.81 12.10 11.09
CA PRO A 5 0.18 10.85 10.72
C PRO A 5 0.26 9.86 11.87
N ARG A 6 -0.81 9.08 12.01
CA ARG A 6 -0.86 7.91 12.86
C ARG A 6 -1.24 6.72 12.00
N ALA A 7 -0.69 5.55 12.33
CA ALA A 7 -0.97 4.33 11.60
C ALA A 7 -1.19 3.17 12.57
N ALA A 8 -2.08 2.26 12.20
CA ALA A 8 -2.22 0.95 12.80
C ALA A 8 -2.08 -0.10 11.70
N ILE A 9 -1.25 -1.11 11.93
CA ILE A 9 -1.11 -2.27 11.05
C ILE A 9 -2.12 -3.31 11.51
N ILE A 10 -2.95 -3.77 10.57
CA ILE A 10 -3.92 -4.83 10.76
C ILE A 10 -3.49 -5.98 9.84
N PRO A 11 -2.78 -7.01 10.36
CA PRO A 11 -2.39 -8.14 9.53
C PRO A 11 -3.64 -8.85 9.01
N VAL A 12 -3.84 -8.97 7.71
CA VAL A 12 -5.03 -9.58 7.09
C VAL A 12 -4.63 -10.70 6.14
N THR A 13 -5.61 -11.55 5.82
CA THR A 13 -5.51 -12.71 4.93
C THR A 13 -4.56 -13.80 5.46
N PRO A 14 -4.57 -15.01 4.88
CA PRO A 14 -3.58 -16.04 5.18
C PRO A 14 -2.12 -15.62 4.90
N PHE A 15 -1.90 -14.58 4.08
CA PHE A 15 -0.57 -14.06 3.73
C PHE A 15 0.04 -13.14 4.80
N GLN A 16 -0.70 -12.84 5.88
CA GLN A 16 -0.28 -11.90 6.91
C GLN A 16 0.13 -10.54 6.33
N GLN A 17 -0.63 -10.10 5.34
CA GLN A 17 -0.43 -8.82 4.67
C GLN A 17 -0.73 -7.67 5.65
N ASN A 18 0.07 -6.62 5.61
CA ASN A 18 -0.03 -5.44 6.46
C ASN A 18 -1.01 -4.40 5.89
N CYS A 19 -2.31 -4.61 6.09
CA CYS A 19 -3.31 -3.58 5.82
C CYS A 19 -3.08 -2.42 6.80
N THR A 20 -3.00 -1.19 6.30
CA THR A 20 -2.70 -0.02 7.14
C THR A 20 -3.94 0.85 7.30
N LEU A 21 -4.39 1.08 8.54
CA LEU A 21 -5.29 2.19 8.86
C LEU A 21 -4.44 3.42 9.17
N LEU A 22 -4.39 4.38 8.24
CA LEU A 22 -3.63 5.62 8.34
C LEU A 22 -4.59 6.79 8.62
N TRP A 23 -4.28 7.68 9.56
CA TRP A 23 -5.12 8.85 9.82
C TRP A 23 -4.35 10.11 10.20
N CYS A 24 -4.96 11.24 9.90
CA CYS A 24 -4.54 12.54 10.39
C CYS A 24 -5.02 12.71 11.83
N GLU A 25 -4.08 12.89 12.78
CA GLU A 25 -4.43 13.00 14.19
C GLU A 25 -5.30 14.23 14.49
N ALA A 26 -5.10 15.33 13.76
CA ALA A 26 -5.82 16.58 13.97
C ALA A 26 -7.29 16.50 13.49
N THR A 27 -7.53 15.92 12.32
CA THR A 27 -8.87 15.89 11.70
C THR A 27 -9.63 14.59 11.93
N LYS A 28 -8.94 13.55 12.41
CA LYS A 28 -9.46 12.18 12.54
C LYS A 28 -10.00 11.59 11.22
N ARG A 29 -9.61 12.16 10.08
CA ARG A 29 -9.84 11.59 8.75
C ARG A 29 -8.80 10.52 8.47
N ALA A 30 -9.25 9.41 7.90
CA ALA A 30 -8.44 8.23 7.70
C ALA A 30 -8.55 7.67 6.28
N ALA A 31 -7.53 6.94 5.88
CA ALA A 31 -7.56 6.05 4.74
C ALA A 31 -7.25 4.61 5.20
N VAL A 32 -7.88 3.64 4.56
CA VAL A 32 -7.46 2.23 4.66
C VAL A 32 -6.62 1.92 3.44
N ILE A 33 -5.36 1.52 3.66
CA ILE A 33 -4.42 1.19 2.60
C ILE A 33 -4.32 -0.34 2.51
N ASP A 34 -4.51 -0.84 1.30
CA ASP A 34 -4.45 -2.26 0.93
C ASP A 34 -5.34 -3.18 1.79
N PRO A 35 -6.68 -2.99 1.78
CA PRO A 35 -7.62 -3.88 2.47
C PRO A 35 -7.75 -5.24 1.77
N GLY A 36 -6.78 -6.12 1.99
CA GLY A 36 -6.71 -7.45 1.37
C GLY A 36 -7.85 -8.40 1.69
N GLY A 37 -8.40 -8.32 2.91
CA GLY A 37 -9.43 -9.22 3.42
C GLY A 37 -9.71 -8.98 4.90
N ASP A 38 -10.33 -9.96 5.58
CA ASP A 38 -10.66 -9.90 7.01
C ASP A 38 -11.36 -8.60 7.44
N LEU A 39 -12.37 -8.17 6.69
CA LEU A 39 -12.98 -6.83 6.84
C LEU A 39 -13.49 -6.53 8.25
N ASP A 40 -13.93 -7.55 9.00
CA ASP A 40 -14.36 -7.38 10.39
C ASP A 40 -13.23 -6.86 11.29
N ARG A 41 -11.98 -7.29 11.05
CA ARG A 41 -10.81 -6.81 11.78
C ARG A 41 -10.48 -5.37 11.42
N ILE A 42 -10.61 -5.02 10.13
CA ILE A 42 -10.43 -3.64 9.65
C ILE A 42 -11.49 -2.73 10.28
N ARG A 43 -12.77 -3.12 10.27
CA ARG A 43 -13.87 -2.37 10.89
C ARG A 43 -13.68 -2.20 12.40
N ALA A 44 -13.25 -3.25 13.10
CA ALA A 44 -12.94 -3.17 14.53
C ALA A 44 -11.79 -2.19 14.81
N ALA A 45 -10.75 -2.16 13.96
CA ALA A 45 -9.66 -1.21 14.08
C ALA A 45 -10.11 0.24 13.84
N ILE A 46 -10.96 0.48 12.82
CA ILE A 46 -11.56 1.79 12.54
C ILE A 46 -12.37 2.27 13.76
N ALA A 47 -13.24 1.41 14.30
CA ALA A 47 -14.06 1.74 15.46
C ALA A 47 -13.21 2.02 16.71
N LYS A 48 -12.18 1.20 16.97
CA LYS A 48 -11.26 1.39 18.10
C LYS A 48 -10.46 2.69 18.00
N ALA A 49 -10.05 3.08 16.79
CA ALA A 49 -9.31 4.31 16.56
C ALA A 49 -10.19 5.57 16.65
N GLY A 50 -11.52 5.43 16.52
CA GLY A 50 -12.46 6.56 16.56
C GLY A 50 -12.28 7.52 15.40
N VAL A 51 -11.94 7.01 14.22
CA VAL A 51 -11.64 7.79 13.01
C VAL A 51 -12.73 7.64 11.96
N THR A 52 -12.82 8.60 11.04
CA THR A 52 -13.72 8.51 9.88
C THR A 52 -12.90 8.22 8.62
N VAL A 53 -13.09 7.04 8.04
CA VAL A 53 -12.46 6.66 6.77
C VAL A 53 -13.09 7.46 5.64
N GLU A 54 -12.25 8.05 4.78
CA GLU A 54 -12.69 8.88 3.67
C GLU A 54 -12.33 8.33 2.30
N LYS A 55 -11.41 7.37 2.24
CA LYS A 55 -11.00 6.68 1.02
C LYS A 55 -10.28 5.38 1.35
N ILE A 56 -10.19 4.54 0.33
CA ILE A 56 -9.29 3.38 0.28
C ILE A 56 -8.15 3.73 -0.67
N LEU A 57 -6.94 3.32 -0.33
CA LEU A 57 -5.76 3.46 -1.19
C LEU A 57 -5.20 2.09 -1.52
N LEU A 58 -4.81 1.87 -2.77
CA LEU A 58 -4.14 0.65 -3.21
C LEU A 58 -2.72 0.96 -3.68
N THR A 59 -1.75 0.23 -3.12
CA THR A 59 -0.34 0.26 -3.57
C THR A 59 -0.14 -0.53 -4.84
N HIS A 60 -0.82 -1.66 -5.00
CA HIS A 60 -0.79 -2.50 -6.19
C HIS A 60 -1.98 -3.47 -6.23
N GLY A 61 -2.12 -4.22 -7.32
CA GLY A 61 -3.32 -5.00 -7.63
C GLY A 61 -3.36 -6.46 -7.17
N HIS A 62 -2.42 -6.94 -6.34
CA HIS A 62 -2.45 -8.33 -5.88
C HIS A 62 -3.59 -8.61 -4.90
N ILE A 63 -4.01 -9.88 -4.87
CA ILE A 63 -5.21 -10.34 -4.19
C ILE A 63 -5.21 -10.10 -2.68
N ASP A 64 -4.09 -10.29 -2.03
CA ASP A 64 -3.93 -10.10 -0.59
C ASP A 64 -3.80 -8.63 -0.20
N HIS A 65 -3.77 -7.71 -1.16
CA HIS A 65 -3.84 -6.25 -0.96
C HIS A 65 -5.18 -5.65 -1.37
N ALA A 66 -5.75 -6.09 -2.50
CA ALA A 66 -6.95 -5.50 -3.09
C ALA A 66 -8.22 -6.35 -2.91
N GLY A 67 -8.12 -7.59 -2.44
CA GLY A 67 -9.21 -8.57 -2.43
C GLY A 67 -10.47 -8.12 -1.67
N GLY A 68 -10.30 -7.38 -0.57
CA GLY A 68 -11.40 -6.83 0.23
C GLY A 68 -11.80 -5.40 -0.14
N ALA A 69 -11.14 -4.76 -1.11
CA ALA A 69 -11.32 -3.35 -1.40
C ALA A 69 -12.75 -3.01 -1.87
N ALA A 70 -13.34 -3.84 -2.73
CA ALA A 70 -14.68 -3.58 -3.27
C ALA A 70 -15.76 -3.64 -2.16
N ASP A 71 -15.70 -4.66 -1.31
CA ASP A 71 -16.66 -4.84 -0.21
C ASP A 71 -16.49 -3.78 0.88
N LEU A 72 -15.24 -3.36 1.16
CA LEU A 72 -14.98 -2.28 2.10
C LEU A 72 -15.45 -0.93 1.55
N ARG A 73 -15.22 -0.67 0.25
CA ARG A 73 -15.70 0.52 -0.47
C ARG A 73 -17.20 0.66 -0.34
N ASP A 74 -17.94 -0.39 -0.69
CA ASP A 74 -19.39 -0.38 -0.70
C ASP A 74 -19.94 -0.18 0.73
N ALA A 75 -19.35 -0.85 1.72
CA ALA A 75 -19.81 -0.78 3.10
C ALA A 75 -19.47 0.53 3.82
N LEU A 76 -18.43 1.25 3.40
CA LEU A 76 -18.07 2.57 3.94
C LEU A 76 -18.59 3.71 3.07
N THR A 77 -19.00 3.43 1.83
CA THR A 77 -19.42 4.43 0.83
C THR A 77 -18.33 5.50 0.61
N VAL A 78 -17.11 5.05 0.33
CA VAL A 78 -15.93 5.92 0.10
C VAL A 78 -15.29 5.59 -1.25
N PRO A 79 -14.56 6.52 -1.90
CA PRO A 79 -13.82 6.23 -3.11
C PRO A 79 -12.60 5.31 -2.86
N VAL A 80 -12.14 4.67 -3.93
CA VAL A 80 -10.86 3.95 -4.00
C VAL A 80 -9.94 4.70 -4.95
N GLU A 81 -8.74 5.04 -4.50
CA GLU A 81 -7.68 5.59 -5.36
C GLU A 81 -6.51 4.60 -5.44
N GLY A 82 -5.89 4.52 -6.60
CA GLY A 82 -4.75 3.65 -6.84
C GLY A 82 -5.14 2.23 -7.26
N PRO A 83 -4.14 1.43 -7.70
CA PRO A 83 -2.74 1.80 -7.87
C PRO A 83 -2.53 2.53 -9.21
N HIS A 84 -1.40 2.34 -9.89
CA HIS A 84 -1.23 2.81 -11.26
C HIS A 84 -2.01 1.93 -12.25
N ILE A 85 -2.49 2.52 -13.37
CA ILE A 85 -3.32 1.83 -14.37
C ILE A 85 -2.69 0.56 -14.96
N ALA A 86 -1.36 0.45 -14.90
CA ALA A 86 -0.64 -0.75 -15.35
C ALA A 86 -1.03 -2.02 -14.58
N ASP A 87 -1.62 -1.89 -13.40
CA ASP A 87 -2.15 -3.00 -12.60
C ASP A 87 -3.62 -3.32 -12.86
N LYS A 88 -4.27 -2.64 -13.82
CA LYS A 88 -5.64 -2.98 -14.22
C LYS A 88 -5.83 -4.48 -14.49
N PRO A 89 -4.93 -5.19 -15.20
CA PRO A 89 -5.09 -6.63 -15.41
C PRO A 89 -5.08 -7.44 -14.10
N LEU A 90 -4.31 -7.02 -13.10
CA LEU A 90 -4.29 -7.67 -11.78
C LEU A 90 -5.62 -7.43 -11.06
N LEU A 91 -6.12 -6.19 -11.03
CA LEU A 91 -7.42 -5.87 -10.42
C LEU A 91 -8.60 -6.55 -11.13
N ASP A 92 -8.54 -6.69 -12.45
CA ASP A 92 -9.55 -7.40 -13.24
C ASP A 92 -9.55 -8.91 -12.96
N SER A 93 -8.46 -9.48 -12.43
CA SER A 93 -8.29 -10.92 -12.16
C SER A 93 -8.41 -11.29 -10.68
N LEU A 94 -8.89 -10.38 -9.83
CA LEU A 94 -9.08 -10.62 -8.39
C LEU A 94 -10.00 -11.83 -8.10
N PRO A 95 -11.13 -12.04 -8.80
CA PRO A 95 -11.97 -13.22 -8.53
C PRO A 95 -11.22 -14.55 -8.79
N GLU A 96 -10.47 -14.63 -9.89
CA GLU A 96 -9.73 -15.83 -10.29
C GLU A 96 -8.54 -16.09 -9.35
N THR A 97 -7.75 -15.05 -9.04
CA THR A 97 -6.62 -15.15 -8.12
C THR A 97 -7.07 -15.43 -6.69
N GLY A 98 -8.18 -14.83 -6.25
CA GLY A 98 -8.83 -15.12 -4.97
C GLY A 98 -9.17 -16.60 -4.81
N ALA A 99 -9.90 -17.16 -5.78
CA ALA A 99 -10.26 -18.58 -5.77
C ALA A 99 -9.03 -19.50 -5.74
N ALA A 100 -7.96 -19.15 -6.46
CA ALA A 100 -6.72 -19.93 -6.48
C ALA A 100 -5.99 -19.98 -5.12
N TYR A 101 -6.15 -18.95 -4.30
CA TYR A 101 -5.51 -18.83 -2.99
C TYR A 101 -6.46 -19.00 -1.79
N GLY A 102 -7.71 -19.42 -2.05
CA GLY A 102 -8.72 -19.61 -0.99
C GLY A 102 -9.22 -18.31 -0.35
N ILE A 103 -9.11 -17.19 -1.06
CA ILE A 103 -9.72 -15.90 -0.71
C ILE A 103 -11.02 -15.78 -1.52
N ASP A 104 -12.10 -16.33 -0.95
CA ASP A 104 -13.41 -16.35 -1.60
C ASP A 104 -14.07 -14.96 -1.61
N GLY A 105 -14.87 -14.70 -2.64
CA GLY A 105 -15.72 -13.51 -2.73
C GLY A 105 -15.01 -12.23 -3.20
N ALA A 106 -13.72 -12.29 -3.54
CA ALA A 106 -13.01 -11.18 -4.17
C ALA A 106 -13.72 -10.75 -5.47
N LYS A 107 -13.90 -9.44 -5.64
CA LYS A 107 -14.60 -8.84 -6.78
C LYS A 107 -13.63 -8.04 -7.62
N VAL A 108 -13.88 -7.99 -8.93
CA VAL A 108 -13.22 -7.01 -9.80
C VAL A 108 -13.45 -5.61 -9.25
N ILE A 109 -12.38 -4.82 -9.21
CA ILE A 109 -12.44 -3.43 -8.80
C ILE A 109 -11.79 -2.53 -9.83
N THR A 110 -12.48 -1.47 -10.21
CA THR A 110 -11.88 -0.33 -10.91
C THR A 110 -11.85 0.84 -9.93
N PRO A 111 -10.68 1.41 -9.63
CA PRO A 111 -10.59 2.55 -8.73
C PRO A 111 -11.24 3.78 -9.36
N ASP A 112 -11.74 4.67 -8.50
CA ASP A 112 -12.33 5.95 -8.90
C ASP A 112 -11.26 6.89 -9.49
N ARG A 113 -10.00 6.70 -9.09
CA ARG A 113 -8.83 7.41 -9.61
C ARG A 113 -7.62 6.49 -9.66
N TRP A 114 -6.97 6.38 -10.82
CA TRP A 114 -5.63 5.79 -10.92
C TRP A 114 -4.58 6.77 -10.42
N LEU A 115 -3.51 6.26 -9.79
CA LEU A 115 -2.41 7.08 -9.28
C LEU A 115 -1.18 6.97 -10.20
N ALA A 116 -0.58 8.10 -10.54
CA ALA A 116 0.63 8.17 -11.38
C ALA A 116 1.81 8.82 -10.66
N GLU A 117 3.00 8.66 -11.24
CA GLU A 117 4.21 9.37 -10.78
C GLU A 117 3.95 10.88 -10.67
N GLY A 118 4.30 11.47 -9.52
CA GLY A 118 4.17 12.91 -9.29
C GLY A 118 2.77 13.38 -8.87
N ASP A 119 1.80 12.47 -8.81
CA ASP A 119 0.51 12.75 -8.16
C ASP A 119 0.69 12.99 -6.66
N THR A 120 -0.33 13.59 -6.06
CA THR A 120 -0.49 13.63 -4.60
C THR A 120 -1.81 13.00 -4.18
N VAL A 121 -1.82 12.48 -2.95
CA VAL A 121 -2.99 11.97 -2.23
C VAL A 121 -3.06 12.65 -0.87
N THR A 122 -4.28 13.01 -0.46
CA THR A 122 -4.55 13.57 0.87
C THR A 122 -5.34 12.62 1.76
N VAL A 123 -5.06 12.70 3.06
CA VAL A 123 -5.83 12.06 4.14
C VAL A 123 -6.04 13.10 5.25
N GLY A 124 -7.19 13.75 5.27
CA GLY A 124 -7.37 14.99 6.02
C GLY A 124 -6.32 16.03 5.62
N ASP A 125 -5.57 16.54 6.60
CA ASP A 125 -4.50 17.53 6.38
C ASP A 125 -3.14 16.91 6.01
N LEU A 126 -3.05 15.58 5.88
CA LEU A 126 -1.83 14.90 5.47
C LEU A 126 -1.74 14.88 3.94
N THR A 127 -0.54 15.12 3.41
CA THR A 127 -0.24 14.99 1.98
C THR A 127 0.85 13.96 1.75
N PHE A 128 0.64 13.11 0.74
CA PHE A 128 1.57 12.08 0.30
C PHE A 128 1.89 12.27 -1.17
N ASP A 129 3.18 12.29 -1.51
CA ASP A 129 3.64 12.15 -2.89
C ASP A 129 3.45 10.70 -3.35
N VAL A 130 3.03 10.53 -4.60
CA VAL A 130 2.94 9.22 -5.25
C VAL A 130 4.19 9.00 -6.10
N LEU A 131 4.89 7.90 -5.83
CA LEU A 131 5.99 7.40 -6.65
C LEU A 131 5.55 6.11 -7.33
N HIS A 132 5.64 6.04 -8.66
CA HIS A 132 5.39 4.82 -9.42
C HIS A 132 6.64 3.93 -9.34
N CYS A 133 6.56 2.80 -8.65
CA CYS A 133 7.69 1.92 -8.39
C CYS A 133 7.43 0.52 -8.97
N PRO A 134 7.43 0.36 -10.31
CA PRO A 134 7.18 -0.93 -10.93
C PRO A 134 8.28 -1.94 -10.60
N GLY A 135 7.93 -3.22 -10.73
CA GLY A 135 8.86 -4.35 -10.71
C GLY A 135 8.35 -5.54 -9.92
N HIS A 136 7.74 -5.31 -8.75
CA HIS A 136 6.94 -6.37 -8.10
C HIS A 136 5.64 -6.62 -8.87
N SER A 137 4.97 -5.53 -9.22
CA SER A 137 3.91 -5.48 -10.22
C SER A 137 4.17 -4.32 -11.19
N PRO A 138 3.56 -4.29 -12.39
CA PRO A 138 3.70 -3.19 -13.33
C PRO A 138 3.17 -1.85 -12.79
N GLY A 139 2.16 -1.88 -11.91
CA GLY A 139 1.43 -0.73 -11.41
C GLY A 139 1.71 -0.36 -9.95
N SER A 140 2.69 -1.01 -9.30
CA SER A 140 3.08 -0.70 -7.92
C SER A 140 3.37 0.79 -7.72
N VAL A 141 2.76 1.38 -6.70
CA VAL A 141 3.00 2.76 -6.24
C VAL A 141 3.37 2.79 -4.76
N VAL A 142 4.13 3.82 -4.38
CA VAL A 142 4.53 4.12 -3.00
C VAL A 142 3.97 5.49 -2.61
N LEU A 143 3.49 5.60 -1.38
CA LEU A 143 2.99 6.86 -0.82
C LEU A 143 4.04 7.43 0.15
N VAL A 144 4.50 8.66 -0.07
CA VAL A 144 5.58 9.26 0.70
C VAL A 144 5.14 10.56 1.37
N SER A 145 5.20 10.61 2.70
CA SER A 145 5.10 11.87 3.45
C SER A 145 6.51 12.36 3.81
N ARG A 146 6.96 13.40 3.11
CA ARG A 146 8.28 14.02 3.36
C ARG A 146 8.33 14.70 4.71
N ASP A 147 7.26 15.40 5.09
CA ASP A 147 7.16 16.11 6.36
C ASP A 147 7.19 15.15 7.57
N ALA A 148 6.55 13.99 7.43
CA ALA A 148 6.51 12.98 8.50
C ALA A 148 7.66 11.97 8.44
N ARG A 149 8.57 12.07 7.46
CA ARG A 149 9.65 11.09 7.21
C ARG A 149 9.12 9.65 7.18
N TYR A 150 8.03 9.42 6.43
CA TYR A 150 7.32 8.16 6.39
C TYR A 150 6.95 7.75 4.95
N ALA A 151 7.00 6.45 4.65
CA ALA A 151 6.50 5.88 3.40
C ALA A 151 5.66 4.60 3.60
N GLN A 152 4.58 4.45 2.83
CA GLN A 152 3.88 3.18 2.66
C GLN A 152 4.34 2.56 1.34
N VAL A 153 5.10 1.47 1.40
CA VAL A 153 5.87 0.98 0.24
C VAL A 153 5.28 -0.26 -0.43
N GLY A 154 4.17 -0.79 0.10
CA GLY A 154 3.60 -2.04 -0.37
C GLY A 154 4.68 -3.12 -0.48
N ASP A 155 4.67 -3.84 -1.60
CA ASP A 155 5.61 -4.94 -1.85
C ASP A 155 6.86 -4.53 -2.64
N VAL A 156 7.22 -3.24 -2.61
CA VAL A 156 8.45 -2.77 -3.27
C VAL A 156 9.68 -3.10 -2.42
N LEU A 157 9.65 -2.79 -1.12
CA LEU A 157 10.80 -2.94 -0.22
C LEU A 157 10.36 -3.54 1.12
N PHE A 158 11.13 -4.52 1.60
CA PHE A 158 10.91 -5.18 2.89
C PHE A 158 12.14 -5.01 3.78
N ARG A 159 11.99 -5.31 5.08
CA ARG A 159 13.14 -5.39 5.98
C ARG A 159 14.05 -6.56 5.59
N GLY A 160 15.22 -6.27 5.03
CA GLY A 160 16.21 -7.23 4.59
C GLY A 160 15.85 -8.00 3.31
N SER A 161 14.83 -7.57 2.57
CA SER A 161 14.41 -8.20 1.31
C SER A 161 13.73 -7.21 0.37
N VAL A 162 13.30 -7.65 -0.81
CA VAL A 162 12.49 -6.89 -1.78
C VAL A 162 11.31 -7.73 -2.25
N GLY A 163 10.34 -7.10 -2.92
CA GLY A 163 9.23 -7.79 -3.58
C GLY A 163 9.70 -8.90 -4.51
N ARG A 164 8.92 -9.99 -4.59
CA ARG A 164 9.16 -11.02 -5.60
C ARG A 164 8.85 -10.48 -7.00
N THR A 165 9.56 -10.95 -8.01
CA THR A 165 9.43 -10.45 -9.40
C THR A 165 9.23 -11.58 -10.41
N ASP A 166 8.85 -12.76 -9.94
CA ASP A 166 8.54 -13.95 -10.74
C ASP A 166 7.03 -14.15 -10.94
N LEU A 167 6.21 -13.22 -10.44
CA LEU A 167 4.78 -13.14 -10.70
C LEU A 167 4.49 -12.55 -12.09
N PRO A 168 3.28 -12.76 -12.65
CA PRO A 168 2.88 -12.13 -13.91
C PRO A 168 3.09 -10.60 -13.90
N GLY A 169 3.90 -10.10 -14.83
CA GLY A 169 4.24 -8.67 -14.92
C GLY A 169 5.40 -8.23 -14.02
N GLY A 170 6.00 -9.14 -13.25
CA GLY A 170 7.19 -8.87 -12.45
C GLY A 170 8.45 -8.63 -13.30
N ASP A 171 9.30 -7.71 -12.83
CA ASP A 171 10.59 -7.36 -13.43
C ASP A 171 11.58 -6.96 -12.33
N HIS A 172 12.61 -7.80 -12.14
CA HIS A 172 13.64 -7.58 -11.12
C HIS A 172 14.47 -6.32 -11.36
N ALA A 173 14.86 -6.05 -12.61
CA ALA A 173 15.67 -4.90 -12.94
C ALA A 173 14.87 -3.60 -12.71
N ALA A 174 13.59 -3.60 -13.08
CA ALA A 174 12.68 -2.50 -12.78
C ALA A 174 12.52 -2.29 -11.27
N LEU A 175 12.34 -3.36 -10.49
CA LEU A 175 12.18 -3.26 -9.03
C LEU A 175 13.40 -2.62 -8.38
N ILE A 176 14.60 -3.13 -8.68
CA ILE A 176 15.84 -2.61 -8.11
C ILE A 176 16.07 -1.16 -8.58
N SER A 177 15.75 -0.83 -9.83
CA SER A 177 15.80 0.54 -10.34
C SER A 177 14.86 1.47 -9.56
N SER A 178 13.60 1.06 -9.34
CA SER A 178 12.61 1.81 -8.55
C SER A 178 13.13 2.08 -7.14
N ILE A 179 13.68 1.08 -6.46
CA ILE A 179 14.23 1.25 -5.11
C ILE A 179 15.42 2.21 -5.13
N LYS A 180 16.43 1.96 -6.00
CA LYS A 180 17.67 2.73 -6.02
C LYS A 180 17.49 4.18 -6.46
N THR A 181 16.58 4.45 -7.39
CA THR A 181 16.39 5.79 -7.97
C THR A 181 15.28 6.60 -7.31
N LYS A 182 14.31 5.95 -6.65
CA LYS A 182 13.15 6.65 -6.06
C LYS A 182 13.09 6.54 -4.55
N LEU A 183 13.37 5.37 -3.96
CA LEU A 183 13.26 5.18 -2.51
C LEU A 183 14.53 5.56 -1.75
N LEU A 184 15.70 5.08 -2.18
CA LEU A 184 16.97 5.43 -1.51
C LEU A 184 17.22 6.95 -1.42
N PRO A 185 16.88 7.77 -2.45
CA PRO A 185 17.06 9.22 -2.37
C PRO A 185 16.11 9.96 -1.41
N LEU A 186 15.10 9.29 -0.81
CA LEU A 186 14.20 9.92 0.17
C LEU A 186 14.92 10.30 1.47
N GLY A 187 16.02 9.62 1.78
CA GLY A 187 16.86 9.84 2.95
C GLY A 187 16.74 8.72 3.99
N ASP A 188 17.82 8.54 4.75
CA ASP A 188 18.03 7.35 5.58
C ASP A 188 17.09 7.23 6.78
N ASP A 189 16.61 8.36 7.27
CA ASP A 189 15.68 8.50 8.41
C ASP A 189 14.21 8.31 8.02
N VAL A 190 13.90 8.07 6.74
CA VAL A 190 12.54 7.74 6.32
C VAL A 190 12.19 6.32 6.78
N ALA A 191 11.22 6.23 7.69
CA ALA A 191 10.64 4.95 8.10
C ALA A 191 9.62 4.47 7.07
N PHE A 192 9.46 3.16 6.92
CA PHE A 192 8.43 2.62 6.03
C PHE A 192 7.62 1.46 6.64
N ILE A 193 6.37 1.38 6.20
CA ILE A 193 5.52 0.20 6.39
C ILE A 193 5.49 -0.60 5.07
N PRO A 194 6.02 -1.84 5.07
CA PRO A 194 5.91 -2.76 3.94
C PRO A 194 4.55 -3.44 3.89
N GLY A 195 4.24 -4.07 2.76
CA GLY A 195 3.10 -4.97 2.61
C GLY A 195 3.20 -6.25 3.44
N HIS A 196 4.41 -6.72 3.75
CA HIS A 196 4.61 -7.87 4.65
C HIS A 196 5.76 -7.67 5.62
N GLY A 197 5.64 -8.32 6.79
CA GLY A 197 6.70 -8.36 7.79
C GLY A 197 6.88 -7.05 8.57
N PRO A 198 8.01 -6.89 9.27
CA PRO A 198 8.24 -5.74 10.15
C PRO A 198 8.60 -4.47 9.38
N THR A 199 8.29 -3.32 9.98
CA THR A 199 8.74 -2.00 9.51
C THR A 199 10.27 -1.88 9.52
N SER A 200 10.82 -0.99 8.68
CA SER A 200 12.24 -0.64 8.68
C SER A 200 12.44 0.83 8.31
N THR A 201 13.69 1.23 8.06
CA THR A 201 14.04 2.54 7.49
C THR A 201 14.80 2.39 6.19
N ILE A 202 14.70 3.38 5.31
CA ILE A 202 15.45 3.40 4.04
C ILE A 202 16.96 3.28 4.29
N GLY A 203 17.48 3.91 5.34
CA GLY A 203 18.89 3.85 5.70
C GLY A 203 19.36 2.46 6.13
N GLN A 204 18.53 1.75 6.93
CA GLN A 204 18.81 0.36 7.31
C GLN A 204 18.89 -0.53 6.07
N GLU A 205 17.94 -0.39 5.14
CA GLU A 205 17.91 -1.20 3.92
C GLU A 205 19.06 -0.86 2.98
N ARG A 206 19.41 0.42 2.81
CA ARG A 206 20.58 0.82 2.01
C ARG A 206 21.86 0.13 2.50
N LEU A 207 22.05 0.04 3.81
CA LEU A 207 23.27 -0.50 4.42
C LEU A 207 23.33 -2.03 4.46
N SER A 208 22.19 -2.70 4.57
CA SER A 208 22.15 -4.12 4.97
C SER A 208 21.28 -5.03 4.12
N ASN A 209 20.44 -4.48 3.24
CA ASN A 209 19.59 -5.29 2.38
C ASN A 209 20.46 -5.94 1.29
N PRO A 210 20.54 -7.28 1.22
CA PRO A 210 21.44 -7.99 0.31
C PRO A 210 21.06 -7.80 -1.17
N PHE A 211 19.81 -7.42 -1.47
CA PHE A 211 19.35 -7.15 -2.84
C PHE A 211 19.77 -5.77 -3.36
N LEU A 212 20.24 -4.88 -2.48
CA LEU A 212 20.60 -3.50 -2.83
C LEU A 212 22.11 -3.26 -2.95
N GLN A 213 22.91 -4.26 -2.57
CA GLN A 213 24.38 -4.19 -2.65
C GLN A 213 24.89 -4.29 -4.09
#